data_AF-A0A2S6GSV1-F1
#
_entry.id   AF-A0A2S6GSV1-F1
#
_cell.length_a   1.000
_cell.length_b   1.000
_cell.length_c   1.000
_cell.angle_alpha   90.00
_cell.angle_beta   90.00
_cell.angle_gamma   90.00
#
_symmetry.space_group_name_H-M   'P 1'
#
loop_
_entity.id
_entity.type
_entity.pdbx_description
1 polymer ?
#
loop_
_entity_poly.entity_id
_entity_poly.type
_entity_poly.pdbx_seq_one_letter_code
_entity_poly.pdbx_strand_id
1 'polypeptide(L)'
;MNNPVKHNNTIDINAATRGLLLRMGNTWFEQDELWQAVDVYLKIIEEYPDSEESEAAQSSLMSISRGYEQDGLLRLSLNVLERIEQAMTTTV
;
A
#
# COMPACT_ATOMS: atom_id res chain seq x y z
N MET A 1 -10.96 34.96 -25.05
CA MET A 1 -9.58 34.58 -24.69
C MET A 1 -9.27 35.22 -23.36
N ASN A 2 -9.16 34.42 -22.28
CA ASN A 2 -8.57 34.84 -21.02
C ASN A 2 -8.08 33.58 -20.30
N ASN A 3 -6.77 33.38 -20.33
CA ASN A 3 -5.97 32.63 -19.37
C ASN A 3 -4.80 33.59 -19.08
N PRO A 4 -4.42 33.92 -17.82
CA PRO A 4 -3.87 32.99 -16.83
C PRO A 4 -4.36 33.31 -15.38
N VAL A 5 -4.15 32.52 -14.32
CA VAL A 5 -2.88 32.05 -13.74
C VAL A 5 -3.15 30.78 -12.91
N LYS A 6 -2.33 29.75 -13.15
CA LYS A 6 -2.25 28.51 -12.37
C LYS A 6 -2.18 28.82 -10.88
N HIS A 7 -3.18 28.39 -10.12
CA HIS A 7 -3.10 28.40 -8.66
C HIS A 7 -2.24 27.22 -8.22
N ASN A 8 -0.94 27.47 -8.24
CA ASN A 8 0.12 26.62 -7.71
C ASN A 8 0.24 26.89 -6.20
N ASN A 9 -0.48 26.12 -5.35
CA ASN A 9 -0.08 25.85 -3.94
C ASN A 9 -1.01 24.90 -3.15
N THR A 10 -1.75 23.99 -3.79
CA THR A 10 -2.29 22.86 -3.02
C THR A 10 -1.13 21.91 -2.80
N ILE A 11 -0.63 21.80 -1.56
CA ILE A 11 0.04 20.56 -1.11
C ILE A 11 -0.80 19.44 -1.72
N ASP A 12 -0.21 18.56 -2.53
CA ASP A 12 -0.93 17.38 -2.97
C ASP A 12 -1.12 16.52 -1.70
N ILE A 13 -2.21 16.80 -0.98
CA ILE A 13 -2.53 16.16 0.29
C ILE A 13 -2.64 14.65 0.06
N ASN A 14 -3.04 14.22 -1.13
CA ASN A 14 -3.10 12.81 -1.48
C ASN A 14 -1.69 12.23 -1.59
N ALA A 15 -0.72 12.98 -2.15
CA ALA A 15 0.69 12.57 -2.19
C ALA A 15 1.33 12.51 -0.79
N ALA A 16 1.12 13.53 0.02
CA ALA A 16 1.61 13.52 1.40
C ALA A 16 0.98 12.37 2.22
N THR A 17 -0.32 12.11 2.01
CA THR A 17 -1.07 11.05 2.70
C THR A 17 -0.54 9.66 2.34
N ARG A 18 -0.47 9.32 1.05
CA ARG A 18 0.02 7.99 0.63
C ARG A 18 1.49 7.77 1.00
N GLY A 19 2.33 8.80 0.93
CA GLY A 19 3.71 8.73 1.42
C GLY A 19 3.81 8.50 2.94
N LEU A 20 2.94 9.12 3.74
CA LEU A 20 2.86 8.88 5.17
C LEU A 20 2.38 7.45 5.48
N LEU A 21 1.34 6.98 4.79
CA LEU A 21 0.84 5.61 4.93
C LEU A 21 1.93 4.60 4.61
N LEU A 22 2.69 4.80 3.51
CA LEU A 22 3.78 3.91 3.15
C LEU A 22 4.85 3.85 4.24
N ARG A 23 5.26 5.01 4.78
CA ARG A 23 6.22 5.08 5.90
C ARG A 23 5.69 4.37 7.14
N MET A 24 4.41 4.52 7.46
CA MET A 24 3.78 3.84 8.59
C MET A 24 3.76 2.32 8.40
N GLY A 25 3.38 1.83 7.22
CA GLY A 25 3.44 0.41 6.87
C GLY A 25 4.86 -0.15 7.01
N ASN A 26 5.86 0.58 6.50
CA ASN A 26 7.27 0.20 6.62
C ASN A 26 7.74 0.14 8.08
N THR A 27 7.31 1.10 8.91
CA THR A 27 7.64 1.08 10.35
C THR A 27 7.05 -0.14 11.05
N TRP A 28 5.80 -0.52 10.74
CA TRP A 28 5.21 -1.75 11.29
C TRP A 28 5.93 -3.00 10.80
N PHE A 29 6.28 -3.04 9.52
CA PHE A 29 7.04 -4.14 8.93
C PHE A 29 8.41 -4.31 9.60
N GLU A 30 9.14 -3.22 9.81
CA GLU A 30 10.45 -3.22 10.51
C GLU A 30 10.34 -3.67 11.97
N GLN A 31 9.17 -3.54 12.58
CA GLN A 31 8.88 -3.98 13.96
C GLN A 31 8.38 -5.43 14.03
N ASP A 32 8.31 -6.14 12.90
CA ASP A 32 7.72 -7.49 12.77
C ASP A 32 6.22 -7.54 13.11
N GLU A 33 5.56 -6.37 13.14
CA GLU A 33 4.13 -6.21 13.36
C GLU A 33 3.38 -6.37 12.02
N LEU A 34 3.48 -7.57 11.46
CA LEU A 34 3.11 -7.85 10.06
C LEU A 34 1.62 -7.63 9.76
N TRP A 35 0.73 -7.86 10.74
CA TRP A 35 -0.71 -7.63 10.55
C TRP A 35 -1.02 -6.16 10.30
N GLN A 36 -0.46 -5.27 11.13
CA GLN A 36 -0.61 -3.82 10.99
C GLN A 36 0.04 -3.34 9.69
N ALA A 37 1.20 -3.89 9.32
CA ALA A 37 1.84 -3.58 8.05
C ALA A 37 0.95 -3.94 6.86
N VAL A 38 0.39 -5.16 6.86
CA VAL A 38 -0.51 -5.64 5.80
C VAL A 38 -1.73 -4.73 5.64
N ASP A 39 -2.38 -4.37 6.75
CA ASP A 39 -3.58 -3.53 6.71
C ASP A 39 -3.31 -2.14 6.12
N VAL A 40 -2.16 -1.54 6.47
CA VAL A 40 -1.78 -0.22 5.93
C VAL A 40 -1.41 -0.29 4.47
N TYR A 41 -0.66 -1.31 4.04
CA TYR A 41 -0.30 -1.48 2.65
C TYR A 41 -1.51 -1.73 1.75
N LEU A 42 -2.47 -2.55 2.19
CA LEU A 42 -3.70 -2.78 1.44
C LEU A 42 -4.51 -1.50 1.28
N LYS A 43 -4.60 -0.68 2.33
CA LYS A 43 -5.23 0.64 2.25
C LYS A 43 -4.62 1.52 1.15
N ILE A 44 -3.30 1.48 0.98
CA ILE A 44 -2.64 2.27 -0.08
C ILE A 44 -3.06 1.78 -1.47
N ILE A 45 -3.12 0.47 -1.68
CA ILE A 45 -3.54 -0.14 -2.95
C ILE A 45 -5.01 0.18 -3.26
N GLU A 46 -5.88 0.13 -2.26
CA GLU A 46 -7.31 0.41 -2.39
C GLU A 46 -7.59 1.89 -2.68
N GLU A 47 -6.94 2.81 -1.95
CA GLU A 47 -7.22 4.25 -2.06
C GLU A 47 -6.40 4.95 -3.16
N TYR A 48 -5.21 4.43 -3.51
CA TYR A 48 -4.26 5.07 -4.42
C TYR A 48 -3.67 4.07 -5.44
N PRO A 49 -4.49 3.32 -6.19
CA PRO A 49 -4.03 2.19 -7.01
C PRO A 49 -2.94 2.55 -8.03
N ASP A 50 -3.02 3.72 -8.65
CA ASP A 50 -2.12 4.17 -9.73
C ASP A 50 -0.88 4.96 -9.22
N SER A 51 -0.54 4.81 -7.94
CA SER A 51 0.58 5.54 -7.32
C SER A 51 1.84 4.69 -7.17
N GLU A 52 3.02 5.32 -7.19
CA GLU A 52 4.29 4.65 -6.86
C GLU A 52 4.25 4.01 -5.47
N GLU A 53 3.53 4.64 -4.53
CA GLU A 53 3.33 4.09 -3.19
C GLU A 53 2.49 2.81 -3.17
N SER A 54 1.54 2.66 -4.10
CA SER A 54 0.77 1.42 -4.28
C SER A 54 1.66 0.30 -4.82
N GLU A 55 2.52 0.57 -5.81
CA GLU A 55 3.49 -0.41 -6.31
C GLU A 55 4.47 -0.86 -5.20
N ALA A 56 4.93 0.09 -4.38
CA ALA A 56 5.79 -0.19 -3.24
C ALA A 56 5.06 -1.02 -2.17
N ALA A 57 3.81 -0.66 -1.84
CA ALA A 57 2.97 -1.40 -0.89
C ALA A 57 2.72 -2.84 -1.35
N GLN A 58 2.43 -3.04 -2.65
CA GLN A 58 2.27 -4.37 -3.24
C GLN A 58 3.55 -5.19 -3.10
N SER A 59 4.71 -4.60 -3.38
CA SER A 59 6.01 -5.26 -3.24
C SER A 59 6.29 -5.71 -1.80
N SER A 60 5.94 -4.87 -0.81
CA SER A 60 6.04 -5.21 0.61
C SER A 60 5.09 -6.35 0.99
N LEU A 61 3.84 -6.32 0.57
CA LEU A 61 2.87 -7.40 0.81
C LEU A 61 3.32 -8.74 0.21
N MET A 62 3.88 -8.71 -1.00
CA MET A 62 4.47 -9.91 -1.63
C MET A 62 5.66 -10.45 -0.85
N SER A 63 6.43 -9.57 -0.20
CA SER A 63 7.55 -9.98 0.66
C SER A 63 7.06 -10.63 1.95
N ILE A 64 6.01 -10.08 2.57
CA ILE A 64 5.34 -10.67 3.75
C ILE A 64 4.77 -12.06 3.43
N SER A 65 4.04 -12.18 2.32
CA SER A 65 3.47 -13.46 1.87
C SER A 65 4.55 -14.52 1.66
N ARG A 66 5.67 -14.14 1.03
CA ARG A 66 6.84 -15.03 0.85
C ARG A 66 7.50 -15.40 2.18
N GLY A 67 7.59 -14.48 3.13
CA GLY A 67 8.07 -14.77 4.49
C GLY A 67 7.22 -15.85 5.16
N TYR A 68 5.90 -15.68 5.16
CA TYR A 68 4.98 -16.70 5.68
C TYR A 68 5.09 -18.03 4.95
N GLU A 69 5.29 -18.03 3.63
CA GLU A 69 5.50 -19.26 2.86
C GLU A 69 6.79 -19.99 3.29
N GLN A 70 7.89 -19.26 3.43
CA GLN A 70 9.19 -19.81 3.86
C GLN A 70 9.12 -20.41 5.28
N ASP A 71 8.35 -19.79 6.16
CA ASP A 71 8.13 -20.27 7.54
C ASP A 71 7.12 -21.44 7.61
N GLY A 72 6.56 -21.87 6.48
CA GLY A 72 5.54 -22.92 6.41
C GLY A 72 4.15 -22.47 6.89
N LEU A 73 3.97 -21.17 7.13
CA LEU A 73 2.71 -20.54 7.53
C LEU A 73 1.79 -20.31 6.31
N LEU A 74 1.54 -21.37 5.55
CA LEU A 74 0.85 -21.33 4.25
C LEU A 74 -0.54 -20.67 4.33
N ARG A 75 -1.27 -20.85 5.43
CA ARG A 75 -2.58 -20.22 5.62
C ARG A 75 -2.49 -18.70 5.70
N LEU A 76 -1.47 -18.16 6.35
CA LEU A 76 -1.25 -16.71 6.45
C LEU A 76 -0.77 -16.16 5.11
N SER A 77 0.15 -16.87 4.45
CA SER A 77 0.61 -16.51 3.10
C SER A 77 -0.56 -16.42 2.11
N LEU A 78 -1.42 -17.45 2.07
CA LEU A 78 -2.61 -17.46 1.22
C LEU A 78 -3.57 -16.32 1.57
N ASN A 79 -3.81 -16.06 2.86
CA ASN A 79 -4.69 -14.96 3.26
C ASN A 79 -4.18 -13.59 2.77
N VAL A 80 -2.86 -13.34 2.84
CA VAL A 80 -2.29 -12.09 2.32
C VAL A 80 -2.48 -12.01 0.80
N LEU A 81 -2.22 -13.10 0.06
CA LEU A 81 -2.40 -13.12 -1.40
C LEU A 81 -3.85 -12.87 -1.82
N GLU A 82 -4.81 -13.50 -1.16
CA GLU A 82 -6.24 -13.28 -1.41
C GLU A 82 -6.64 -11.82 -1.20
N ARG A 83 -6.11 -11.18 -0.15
CA ARG A 83 -6.39 -9.77 0.15
C ARG A 83 -5.76 -8.83 -0.89
N ILE A 84 -4.55 -9.13 -1.37
CA ILE A 84 -3.92 -8.39 -2.48
C ILE A 84 -4.80 -8.47 -3.72
N GLU A 85 -5.26 -9.67 -4.10
CA GLU A 85 -6.15 -9.88 -5.24
C GLU A 85 -7.46 -9.09 -5.10
N GLN A 86 -8.08 -9.12 -3.93
CA GLN A 86 -9.31 -8.37 -3.65
C GLN A 86 -9.11 -6.85 -3.78
N ALA A 87 -8.01 -6.31 -3.21
CA ALA A 87 -7.70 -4.88 -3.28
C ALA A 87 -7.48 -4.41 -4.72
N MET A 88 -6.83 -5.23 -5.56
CA MET A 88 -6.58 -4.90 -6.97
C MET A 88 -7.80 -5.07 -7.88
N THR A 89 -8.77 -5.90 -7.50
CA THR A 89 -9.97 -6.18 -8.33
C THR A 89 -11.12 -5.25 -8.04
N THR A 90 -11.15 -4.60 -6.87
CA THR A 90 -12.23 -3.69 -6.46
C THR A 90 -12.10 -2.29 -7.08
N THR A 91 -10.99 -1.99 -7.75
CA THR A 91 -10.65 -0.67 -8.32
C THR A 91 -11.25 -0.41 -9.71
N VAL A 92 -12.57 -0.61 -9.86
CA VAL A 92 -13.35 -0.40 -11.11
C VAL A 92 -14.16 0.89 -11.10
#